data_AF-A0A7Z9U8T6-F1
#
_entry.id   AF-A0A7Z9U8T6-F1
#
_cell.length_a   1.000
_cell.length_b   1.000
_cell.length_c   1.000
_cell.angle_alpha   90.00
_cell.angle_beta   90.00
_cell.angle_gamma   90.00
#
_symmetry.space_group_name_H-M   'P 1'
#
loop_
_entity.id
_entity.type
_entity.pdbx_description
1 polymer ?
#
loop_
_entity_poly.entity_id
_entity_poly.type
_entity_poly.pdbx_seq_one_letter_code
_entity_poly.pdbx_strand_id
1 'polypeptide(L)'
;MVICRAVVRDLFEPAQMARVFSALLLIMGIAPVLAPSVGAVIVEWQGWRPLFFMMGAYGFLCLLGTLWKVPPTHPEVGKPLSLTGSFRTFIELLKHRGFLAYSLSSTFIRIGLFAYITGSPFLYQSFFGMSPRLFGIVFGANAAGFVLASQINSRLVGRYG
;
A
#
# COMPACT_ATOMS: atom_id res chain seq x y z
N MET A 1 -3.96 3.96 5.36
CA MET A 1 -4.62 2.65 5.55
C MET A 1 -5.27 2.47 6.93
N VAL A 2 -4.77 3.06 8.02
CA VAL A 2 -5.37 2.85 9.36
C VAL A 2 -6.79 3.41 9.45
N ILE A 3 -7.00 4.67 9.06
CA ILE A 3 -8.31 5.34 9.14
C ILE A 3 -9.35 4.61 8.27
N CYS A 4 -9.01 4.27 7.02
CA CYS A 4 -9.93 3.57 6.12
C CYS A 4 -10.39 2.22 6.70
N ARG A 5 -9.48 1.45 7.30
CA ARG A 5 -9.84 0.17 7.93
C ARG A 5 -10.68 0.35 9.19
N ALA A 6 -10.42 1.39 9.97
CA ALA A 6 -11.24 1.76 11.12
C ALA A 6 -12.67 2.11 10.68
N VAL A 7 -12.82 2.99 9.69
CA VAL A 7 -14.13 3.35 9.11
C VAL A 7 -14.89 2.11 8.60
N VAL A 8 -14.22 1.18 7.91
CA VAL A 8 -14.86 -0.07 7.46
C VAL A 8 -15.30 -0.93 8.65
N ARG A 9 -14.48 -1.04 9.69
CA ARG A 9 -14.84 -1.79 10.91
C ARG A 9 -16.01 -1.14 11.64
N ASP A 10 -16.10 0.19 11.63
CA ASP A 10 -17.11 0.94 12.35
C ASP A 10 -18.46 1.01 11.60
N LEU A 11 -18.47 0.79 10.26
CA LEU A 11 -19.68 0.88 9.41
C LEU A 11 -20.26 -0.47 8.97
N PHE A 12 -19.50 -1.55 9.00
CA PHE A 12 -19.90 -2.83 8.40
C PHE A 12 -19.90 -3.97 9.41
N GLU A 13 -20.94 -4.82 9.32
CA GLU A 13 -21.01 -6.10 10.02
C GLU A 13 -19.84 -7.04 9.63
N PRO A 14 -19.42 -7.98 10.50
CA PRO A 14 -18.23 -8.83 10.27
C PRO A 14 -18.17 -9.52 8.91
N ALA A 15 -19.30 -10.05 8.42
CA ALA A 15 -19.37 -10.72 7.12
C ALA A 15 -19.20 -9.74 5.94
N GLN A 16 -19.68 -8.50 6.09
CA GLN A 16 -19.55 -7.45 5.07
C GLN A 16 -18.15 -6.84 5.09
N MET A 17 -17.56 -6.67 6.28
CA MET A 17 -16.18 -6.23 6.48
C MET A 17 -15.19 -7.15 5.76
N ALA A 18 -15.38 -8.47 5.86
CA ALA A 18 -14.56 -9.43 5.13
C ALA A 18 -14.59 -9.19 3.61
N ARG A 19 -15.78 -8.97 3.02
CA ARG A 19 -15.93 -8.67 1.59
C ARG A 19 -15.24 -7.38 1.19
N VAL A 20 -15.39 -6.33 1.99
CA VAL A 20 -14.74 -5.03 1.74
C VAL A 20 -13.21 -5.16 1.82
N PHE A 21 -12.69 -5.87 2.82
CA PHE A 21 -11.25 -6.13 2.91
C PHE A 21 -10.73 -6.99 1.75
N SER A 22 -11.46 -8.01 1.32
CA SER A 22 -11.11 -8.79 0.13
C SER A 22 -11.04 -7.92 -1.13
N ALA A 23 -12.02 -7.02 -1.32
CA ALA A 23 -12.00 -6.08 -2.45
C ALA A 23 -10.80 -5.12 -2.38
N LEU A 24 -10.49 -4.59 -1.18
CA LEU A 24 -9.32 -3.74 -0.97
C LEU A 24 -8.02 -4.48 -1.29
N LEU A 25 -7.87 -5.74 -0.85
CA LEU A 25 -6.72 -6.57 -1.15
C LEU A 25 -6.58 -6.83 -2.66
N LEU A 26 -7.69 -7.10 -3.36
CA LEU A 26 -7.71 -7.30 -4.80
C LEU A 26 -7.24 -6.05 -5.56
N ILE A 27 -7.74 -4.88 -5.18
CA ILE A 27 -7.32 -3.60 -5.77
C ILE A 27 -5.83 -3.36 -5.51
N MET A 28 -5.35 -3.64 -4.29
CA MET A 28 -3.93 -3.50 -3.96
C MET A 28 -3.03 -4.48 -4.73
N GLY A 29 -3.52 -5.66 -5.09
CA GLY A 29 -2.78 -6.63 -5.90
C GLY A 29 -2.72 -6.27 -7.39
N ILE A 30 -3.82 -5.75 -7.94
CA ILE A 30 -3.90 -5.35 -9.36
C ILE A 30 -3.17 -4.02 -9.62
N ALA A 31 -3.19 -3.08 -8.67
CA ALA A 31 -2.65 -1.75 -8.88
C ALA A 31 -1.16 -1.74 -9.32
N PRO A 32 -0.22 -2.50 -8.71
CA PRO A 32 1.17 -2.55 -9.15
C PRO A 32 1.37 -3.14 -10.54
N VAL A 33 0.43 -3.94 -11.05
CA VAL A 33 0.50 -4.51 -12.40
C VAL A 33 0.11 -3.47 -13.44
N LEU A 34 -0.98 -2.76 -13.18
CA LEU A 34 -1.55 -1.80 -14.12
C LEU A 34 -0.81 -0.46 -14.08
N ALA A 35 -0.34 -0.03 -12.90
CA ALA A 35 0.25 1.29 -12.71
C ALA A 35 1.48 1.55 -13.61
N PRO A 36 2.46 0.64 -13.74
CA PRO A 36 3.60 0.85 -14.64
C PRO A 36 3.19 0.91 -16.11
N SER A 37 2.28 0.04 -16.56
CA SER A 37 1.83 0.01 -17.96
C SER A 37 1.05 1.28 -18.32
N VAL A 38 0.07 1.65 -17.50
CA VAL A 38 -0.74 2.86 -17.71
C VAL A 38 0.13 4.11 -17.57
N GLY A 39 1.01 4.14 -16.56
CA GLY A 39 1.92 5.25 -16.33
C GLY A 39 2.91 5.45 -17.48
N ALA A 40 3.48 4.37 -18.02
CA ALA A 40 4.40 4.43 -19.16
C ALA A 40 3.72 5.03 -20.40
N VAL A 41 2.50 4.58 -20.72
CA VAL A 41 1.73 5.10 -21.86
C VAL A 41 1.44 6.60 -21.68
N ILE A 42 1.06 7.04 -20.48
CA ILE A 42 0.80 8.46 -20.20
C ILE A 42 2.07 9.29 -20.37
N VAL A 43 3.21 8.79 -19.84
CA VAL A 43 4.49 9.49 -19.91
C VAL A 43 5.01 9.59 -21.34
N GLU A 44 4.83 8.55 -22.15
CA GLU A 44 5.23 8.56 -23.56
C GLU A 44 4.44 9.59 -24.39
N TRP A 45 3.17 9.83 -24.03
CA TRP A 45 2.27 10.70 -24.81
C TRP A 45 2.43 12.19 -24.50
N GLN A 46 2.50 12.58 -23.22
CA GLN A 46 2.54 13.99 -22.79
C GLN A 46 3.55 14.26 -21.66
N GLY A 47 4.48 13.33 -21.41
CA GLY A 47 5.43 13.43 -20.30
C GLY A 47 4.79 13.18 -18.95
N TRP A 48 5.47 13.58 -17.88
CA TRP A 48 5.10 13.22 -16.51
C TRP A 48 4.00 14.09 -15.88
N ARG A 49 3.76 15.31 -16.40
CA ARG A 49 2.82 16.28 -15.79
C ARG A 49 1.37 15.79 -15.72
N PRO A 50 0.79 15.12 -16.74
CA PRO A 50 -0.58 14.61 -16.68
C PRO A 50 -0.84 13.63 -15.53
N LEU A 51 0.17 12.86 -15.10
CA LEU A 51 0.04 11.95 -13.94
C LEU A 51 -0.36 12.72 -12.68
N PHE A 52 0.26 13.88 -12.43
CA PHE A 52 -0.04 14.69 -11.25
C PHE A 52 -1.47 15.23 -11.29
N PHE A 53 -1.94 15.69 -12.45
CA PHE A 53 -3.32 16.15 -12.62
C PHE A 53 -4.33 15.01 -12.45
N MET A 54 -4.06 13.84 -13.01
CA MET A 54 -4.91 12.66 -12.83
C MET A 54 -4.99 12.23 -11.36
N MET A 55 -3.85 12.15 -10.66
CA MET A 55 -3.81 11.81 -9.24
C MET A 55 -4.53 12.88 -8.39
N GLY A 56 -4.37 14.16 -8.72
CA GLY A 56 -5.06 15.26 -8.06
C GLY A 56 -6.57 15.21 -8.25
N ALA A 57 -7.03 15.02 -9.49
CA ALA A 57 -8.45 14.87 -9.81
C ALA A 57 -9.05 13.64 -9.12
N TYR A 58 -8.36 12.50 -9.14
CA TYR A 58 -8.79 11.29 -8.44
C TYR A 58 -8.87 11.50 -6.91
N GLY A 59 -7.88 12.18 -6.32
CA GLY A 59 -7.90 12.54 -4.90
C GLY A 59 -9.06 13.45 -4.55
N PHE A 60 -9.37 14.42 -5.40
CA PHE A 60 -10.52 15.32 -5.23
C PHE A 60 -11.85 14.57 -5.32
N LEU A 61 -12.01 13.65 -6.28
CA LEU A 61 -13.19 12.79 -6.37
C LEU A 61 -13.36 11.90 -5.13
N CYS A 62 -12.27 11.32 -4.62
CA CYS A 62 -12.28 10.54 -3.39
C CYS A 62 -12.71 11.41 -2.18
N LEU A 63 -12.24 12.66 -2.11
CA LEU A 63 -12.60 13.60 -1.06
C LEU A 63 -14.11 13.90 -1.11
N LEU A 64 -14.65 14.26 -2.28
CA LEU A 64 -16.08 14.51 -2.45
C LEU A 64 -16.92 13.27 -2.09
N GLY A 65 -16.50 12.09 -2.56
CA GLY A 65 -17.16 10.83 -2.23
C GLY A 65 -17.16 10.55 -0.72
N THR A 66 -16.06 10.87 -0.03
CA THR A 66 -15.96 10.70 1.42
C THR A 66 -16.90 11.65 2.16
N LEU A 67 -16.90 12.93 1.77
CA LEU A 67 -17.76 13.96 2.38
C LEU A 67 -19.25 13.66 2.25
N TRP A 68 -19.68 13.02 1.16
CA TRP A 68 -21.08 12.73 0.90
C TRP A 68 -21.54 11.35 1.40
N LYS A 69 -20.66 10.34 1.40
CA LYS A 69 -21.07 8.95 1.67
C LYS A 69 -20.58 8.36 2.98
N VAL A 70 -19.55 8.94 3.61
CA VAL A 70 -19.02 8.43 4.87
C VAL A 70 -19.63 9.24 6.01
N PRO A 71 -20.60 8.67 6.75
CA PRO A 71 -21.13 9.36 7.93
C PRO A 71 -20.05 9.47 9.01
N PRO A 72 -20.18 10.41 9.95
CA PRO A 72 -19.26 10.49 11.08
C PRO A 72 -19.24 9.18 11.88
N THR A 73 -18.13 8.45 11.86
CA THR A 73 -17.99 7.14 12.51
C THR A 73 -17.53 7.21 13.96
N HIS A 74 -17.32 8.40 14.52
CA HIS A 74 -16.77 8.56 15.86
C HIS A 74 -17.90 8.81 16.89
N PRO A 75 -18.25 7.86 17.77
CA PRO A 75 -19.23 8.08 18.83
C PRO A 75 -18.73 9.04 19.93
N GLU A 76 -17.42 9.33 19.96
CA GLU A 76 -16.78 10.18 20.99
C GLU A 76 -16.30 11.53 20.46
N VAL A 77 -17.13 12.22 19.67
CA VAL A 77 -16.86 13.62 19.33
C VAL A 77 -16.87 14.43 20.64
N GLY A 78 -15.69 14.76 21.17
CA GLY A 78 -15.54 15.62 22.35
C GLY A 78 -14.74 15.07 23.53
N LYS A 79 -14.29 13.80 23.52
CA LYS A 79 -13.34 13.35 24.56
C LYS A 79 -11.95 13.93 24.30
N PRO A 80 -11.27 14.50 25.30
CA PRO A 80 -9.92 15.04 25.13
C PRO A 80 -8.98 13.90 24.76
N LEU A 81 -8.31 14.04 23.62
CA LEU A 81 -7.28 13.12 23.18
C LEU A 81 -6.14 13.15 24.21
N SER A 82 -6.00 12.08 25.00
CA SER A 82 -4.88 11.95 25.93
C SER A 82 -3.63 11.55 25.17
N LEU A 83 -2.90 12.55 24.67
CA LEU A 83 -1.60 12.35 24.00
C LEU A 83 -0.63 11.58 24.90
N THR A 84 -0.64 11.86 26.20
CA THR A 84 0.16 11.15 27.20
C THR A 84 -0.25 9.68 27.33
N GLY A 85 -1.55 9.38 27.29
CA GLY A 85 -2.07 8.02 27.29
C GLY A 85 -1.63 7.25 26.03
N SER A 86 -1.78 7.85 24.85
CA SER A 86 -1.32 7.24 23.59
C SER A 86 0.18 6.98 23.59
N PHE A 87 1.00 7.93 24.06
CA PHE A 87 2.45 7.76 24.13
C PHE A 87 2.85 6.64 25.09
N ARG A 88 2.16 6.54 26.24
CA ARG A 88 2.36 5.44 27.18
C ARG A 88 2.03 4.08 26.55
N THR A 89 0.93 3.97 25.81
CA THR A 89 0.57 2.75 25.07
C THR A 89 1.64 2.39 24.03
N PHE A 90 2.19 3.36 23.30
CA PHE A 90 3.31 3.11 22.39
C PHE A 90 4.54 2.54 23.11
N ILE A 91 4.92 3.10 24.26
CA ILE A 91 6.03 2.59 25.08
C ILE A 91 5.74 1.16 25.57
N GLU A 92 4.52 0.88 26.02
CA GLU A 92 4.13 -0.45 26.48
C GLU A 92 4.17 -1.48 25.35
N LEU A 93 3.73 -1.12 24.15
CA LEU A 93 3.85 -1.95 22.95
C LEU A 93 5.32 -2.21 22.58
N LEU A 94 6.18 -1.19 22.65
CA LEU A 94 7.62 -1.35 22.40
C LEU A 94 8.31 -2.24 23.45
N LYS A 95 7.77 -2.37 24.66
CA LYS A 95 8.30 -3.31 25.66
C LYS A 95 7.85 -4.76 25.40
N HIS A 96 6.80 -4.95 24.61
CA HIS A 96 6.26 -6.27 24.32
C HIS A 96 7.07 -6.98 23.24
N ARG A 97 7.86 -7.99 23.64
CA ARG A 97 8.79 -8.72 22.75
C ARG A 97 8.12 -9.35 21.53
N GLY A 98 6.92 -9.92 21.68
CA GLY A 98 6.15 -10.49 20.56
C GLY A 98 5.81 -9.46 19.49
N PHE A 99 5.16 -8.35 19.89
CA PHE A 99 4.89 -7.20 19.04
C PHE A 99 6.15 -6.67 18.33
N LEU A 100 7.26 -6.49 19.07
CA LEU A 100 8.52 -6.06 18.49
C LEU A 100 9.04 -7.05 17.44
N ALA A 101 9.04 -8.36 17.73
CA ALA A 101 9.54 -9.37 16.80
C ALA A 101 8.76 -9.37 15.47
N TYR A 102 7.42 -9.37 15.53
CA TYR A 102 6.59 -9.31 14.32
C TYR A 102 6.71 -7.99 13.57
N SER A 103 6.77 -6.86 14.30
CA SER A 103 6.91 -5.54 13.69
C SER A 103 8.27 -5.36 13.04
N LEU A 104 9.36 -5.76 13.69
CA LEU A 104 10.71 -5.67 13.15
C LEU A 104 10.89 -6.60 11.96
N SER A 105 10.43 -7.85 12.04
CA SER A 105 10.50 -8.79 10.93
C SER A 105 9.81 -8.23 9.67
N SER A 106 8.56 -7.76 9.81
CA SER A 106 7.82 -7.18 8.69
C SER A 106 8.44 -5.86 8.19
N THR A 107 9.07 -5.08 9.07
CA THR A 107 9.78 -3.85 8.71
C THR A 107 11.04 -4.14 7.92
N PHE A 108 11.88 -5.09 8.35
CA PHE A 108 13.12 -5.45 7.65
C PHE A 108 12.85 -5.97 6.24
N ILE A 109 11.82 -6.79 6.05
CA ILE A 109 11.40 -7.24 4.71
C ILE A 109 11.08 -6.03 3.81
N ARG A 110 10.37 -5.02 4.35
CA ARG A 110 10.04 -3.80 3.60
C ARG A 110 11.25 -2.91 3.35
N ILE A 111 12.18 -2.81 4.30
CA ILE A 111 13.43 -2.06 4.13
C ILE A 111 14.21 -2.63 2.96
N GLY A 112 14.37 -3.95 2.88
CA GLY A 112 15.07 -4.61 1.76
C GLY A 112 14.43 -4.28 0.41
N LEU A 113 13.10 -4.32 0.33
CA LEU A 113 12.37 -3.95 -0.89
C LEU A 113 12.59 -2.49 -1.28
N PHE A 114 12.49 -1.55 -0.34
CA PHE A 114 12.71 -0.12 -0.63
C PHE A 114 14.15 0.20 -1.00
N ALA A 115 15.12 -0.44 -0.33
CA ALA A 115 16.53 -0.33 -0.68
C ALA A 115 16.79 -0.82 -2.11
N TYR A 116 16.17 -1.93 -2.52
CA TYR A 116 16.23 -2.42 -3.90
C TYR A 116 15.60 -1.42 -4.88
N ILE A 117 14.37 -0.94 -4.63
CA ILE A 117 13.68 -0.02 -5.55
C ILE A 117 14.49 1.27 -5.75
N THR A 118 15.11 1.78 -4.69
CA THR A 118 15.86 3.04 -4.71
C THR A 118 17.27 2.87 -5.29
N GLY A 119 17.96 1.78 -4.93
CA GLY A 119 19.36 1.55 -5.30
C GLY A 119 19.55 0.85 -6.64
N SER A 120 18.58 0.06 -7.10
CA SER A 120 18.71 -0.74 -8.32
C SER A 120 18.94 0.09 -9.60
N PRO A 121 18.28 1.24 -9.85
CA PRO A 121 18.57 2.00 -11.06
C PRO A 121 20.03 2.43 -11.14
N PHE A 122 20.63 2.90 -10.03
CA PHE A 122 22.03 3.28 -9.96
C PHE A 122 22.97 2.08 -10.14
N LEU A 123 22.73 0.98 -9.41
CA LEU A 123 23.54 -0.23 -9.53
C LEU A 123 23.54 -0.79 -10.95
N TYR A 124 22.35 -0.99 -11.52
CA TYR A 124 22.24 -1.60 -12.85
C TYR A 124 22.72 -0.67 -13.96
N GLN A 125 22.34 0.62 -13.95
CA GLN A 125 22.65 1.52 -15.05
C GLN A 125 24.04 2.15 -14.94
N SER A 126 24.45 2.58 -13.74
CA SER A 126 25.73 3.28 -13.54
C SER A 126 26.90 2.34 -13.26
N PHE A 127 26.71 1.30 -12.45
CA PHE A 127 27.80 0.38 -12.09
C PHE A 127 27.95 -0.77 -13.10
N PHE A 128 26.85 -1.43 -13.46
CA PHE A 128 26.85 -2.52 -14.45
C PHE A 128 26.71 -2.07 -15.91
N GLY A 129 26.53 -0.76 -16.15
CA GLY A 129 26.42 -0.21 -17.51
C GLY A 129 25.18 -0.67 -18.29
N MET A 130 24.15 -1.17 -17.60
CA MET A 130 22.93 -1.68 -18.24
C MET A 130 22.15 -0.55 -18.89
N SER A 131 21.67 -0.77 -20.13
CA SER A 131 20.82 0.22 -20.80
C SER A 131 19.49 0.42 -20.06
N PRO A 132 18.88 1.62 -20.10
CA PRO A 132 17.59 1.87 -19.46
C PRO A 132 16.48 0.92 -19.91
N ARG A 133 16.52 0.50 -21.18
CA ARG A 133 15.56 -0.47 -21.74
C ARG A 133 15.71 -1.84 -21.10
N LEU A 134 16.94 -2.34 -20.97
CA LEU A 134 17.20 -3.65 -20.36
C LEU A 134 16.90 -3.62 -18.86
N PHE A 135 17.22 -2.52 -18.17
CA PHE A 135 16.81 -2.30 -16.78
C PHE A 135 15.28 -2.34 -16.64
N GLY A 136 14.54 -1.66 -17.52
CA GLY A 136 13.07 -1.68 -17.52
C GLY A 136 12.50 -3.10 -17.66
N ILE A 137 13.10 -3.94 -18.52
CA ILE A 137 12.69 -5.35 -18.67
C ILE A 137 12.97 -6.15 -17.39
N VAL A 138 14.16 -6.03 -16.81
CA VAL A 138 14.55 -6.76 -15.58
C VAL A 138 13.69 -6.33 -14.38
N PHE A 139 13.47 -5.02 -14.24
CA PHE A 139 12.62 -4.48 -13.18
C PHE A 139 11.16 -4.91 -13.35
N GLY A 140 10.66 -4.88 -14.59
CA GLY A 140 9.32 -5.38 -14.94
C GLY A 140 9.14 -6.88 -14.65
N ALA A 141 10.16 -7.70 -14.93
CA ALA A 141 10.14 -9.13 -14.61
C ALA A 141 10.10 -9.38 -13.09
N ASN A 142 10.84 -8.61 -12.29
CA ASN A 142 10.76 -8.67 -10.83
C ASN A 142 9.37 -8.29 -10.31
N ALA A 143 8.78 -7.22 -10.86
CA ALA A 143 7.42 -6.81 -10.52
C ALA A 143 6.39 -7.89 -10.87
N ALA A 144 6.49 -8.50 -12.05
CA ALA A 144 5.63 -9.61 -12.46
C ALA A 144 5.77 -10.83 -11.54
N GLY A 145 7.00 -11.19 -11.15
CA GLY A 145 7.26 -12.27 -10.20
C GLY A 145 6.62 -12.01 -8.83
N PHE A 146 6.73 -10.78 -8.31
CA PHE A 146 6.10 -10.38 -7.05
C PHE A 146 4.57 -10.52 -7.11
N VAL A 147 3.96 -10.09 -8.21
CA VAL A 147 2.52 -10.22 -8.46
C VAL A 147 2.12 -11.69 -8.52
N LEU A 148 2.82 -12.52 -9.30
CA LEU A 148 2.54 -13.95 -9.40
C LEU A 148 2.63 -14.65 -8.04
N ALA A 149 3.67 -14.36 -7.27
CA ALA A 149 3.82 -14.89 -5.91
C ALA A 149 2.68 -14.44 -4.99
N SER A 150 2.24 -13.18 -5.08
CA SER A 150 1.09 -12.66 -4.33
C SER A 150 -0.21 -13.38 -4.69
N GLN A 151 -0.45 -13.61 -5.98
CA GLN A 151 -1.62 -14.35 -6.46
C GLN A 151 -1.60 -15.82 -6.02
N ILE A 152 -0.43 -16.47 -6.06
CA ILE A 152 -0.24 -17.84 -5.55
C ILE A 152 -0.52 -17.87 -4.05
N ASN A 153 0.05 -16.93 -3.28
CA ASN A 153 -0.19 -16.82 -1.85
C ASN A 153 -1.68 -16.59 -1.54
N SER A 154 -2.37 -15.71 -2.28
CA SER A 154 -3.81 -15.48 -2.11
C SER A 154 -4.67 -16.72 -2.39
N ARG A 155 -4.21 -17.64 -3.24
CA ARG A 155 -4.90 -18.92 -3.48
C ARG A 155 -4.58 -19.97 -2.42
N LEU A 156 -3.32 -20.00 -1.95
CA LEU A 156 -2.86 -20.96 -0.95
C LEU A 156 -3.36 -20.63 0.45
N VAL A 157 -3.44 -19.35 0.82
CA VAL A 157 -3.91 -18.88 2.13
C VAL A 157 -5.34 -19.37 2.39
N GLY A 158 -6.25 -19.26 1.42
CA GLY A 158 -7.61 -19.80 1.55
C GLY A 158 -7.71 -21.33 1.69
N ARG A 159 -6.64 -22.09 1.41
CA ARG A 159 -6.59 -23.56 1.51
C ARG A 159 -5.77 -24.06 2.71
N TYR A 160 -4.80 -23.28 3.19
CA TYR A 160 -3.84 -23.69 4.23
C TYR A 160 -3.78 -22.76 5.45
N GLY A 161 -4.55 -21.66 5.49
CA GLY A 161 -4.64 -20.76 6.66
C GLY A 161 -5.35 -19.46 6.36
#